data_AF-A0A7C4IEM9-F1
#
_entry.id   AF-A0A7C4IEM9-F1
#
_cell.length_a   1.000
_cell.length_b   1.000
_cell.length_c   1.000
_cell.angle_alpha   90.00
_cell.angle_beta   90.00
_cell.angle_gamma   90.00
#
_symmetry.space_group_name_H-M   'P 1'
#
loop_
_entity.id
_entity.type
_entity.pdbx_description
1 polymer ?
#
loop_
_entity_poly.entity_id
_entity_poly.type
_entity_poly.pdbx_seq_one_letter_code
_entity_poly.pdbx_strand_id
1 'polypeptide(L)'
;MTRRTRIFAGIVVVYLAAVGLLLYRVAAELDPRYRESAEESLVDTANLLATLLERRTYNGIIPTDELERTLRHLASRPVYARIFDIEKTAVDLHVYVTDRDGFVLFDSKGRDVGTYYGAWRDVHLTLQGAYGARTTLANPDDPTSSVMYVGAAIRERAPGARIEAGEDIVGMVAVGKPIAAFNPFIANARAKLLQ
;
A
#
# COMPACT_ATOMS: atom_id res chain seq x y z
N MET A 1 -52.73 -21.68 13.64
CA MET A 1 -51.82 -20.62 14.14
C MET A 1 -52.62 -19.50 14.80
N THR A 2 -52.39 -19.27 16.09
CA THR A 2 -53.01 -18.20 16.89
C THR A 2 -52.46 -16.83 16.45
N ARG A 3 -53.24 -15.74 16.57
CA ARG A 3 -52.79 -14.37 16.21
C ARG A 3 -51.46 -13.99 16.87
N ARG A 4 -51.27 -14.40 18.13
CA ARG A 4 -50.01 -14.24 18.89
C ARG A 4 -48.81 -14.87 18.20
N THR A 5 -48.96 -16.07 17.64
CA THR A 5 -47.88 -16.78 16.93
C THR A 5 -47.47 -16.06 15.64
N ARG A 6 -48.42 -15.47 14.90
CA ARG A 6 -48.11 -14.70 13.68
C ARG A 6 -47.37 -13.41 13.99
N ILE A 7 -47.79 -12.69 15.03
CA ILE A 7 -47.12 -11.45 15.47
C ILE A 7 -45.71 -11.78 15.94
N PHE A 8 -45.55 -12.82 16.76
CA PHE A 8 -44.24 -13.28 17.23
C PHE A 8 -43.33 -13.67 16.05
N ALA A 9 -43.81 -14.47 15.10
CA ALA A 9 -43.05 -14.84 13.91
C ALA A 9 -42.63 -13.63 13.07
N GLY A 10 -43.53 -12.64 12.90
CA GLY A 10 -43.21 -11.40 12.19
C GLY A 10 -42.08 -10.62 12.87
N ILE A 11 -42.11 -10.48 14.20
CA ILE A 11 -41.05 -9.83 14.96
C ILE A 11 -39.72 -10.58 14.81
N VAL A 12 -39.74 -11.91 14.90
CA VAL A 12 -38.53 -12.74 14.72
C VAL A 12 -37.93 -12.56 13.33
N VAL A 13 -38.74 -12.56 12.28
CA VAL A 13 -38.25 -12.35 10.90
C VAL A 13 -37.63 -10.96 10.73
N VAL A 14 -38.29 -9.91 11.23
CA VAL A 14 -37.75 -8.54 11.18
C VAL A 14 -36.44 -8.43 11.96
N TYR A 15 -36.38 -9.06 13.15
CA TYR A 15 -35.17 -9.08 13.97
C TYR A 15 -34.02 -9.79 13.25
N LEU A 16 -34.24 -10.99 12.70
CA LEU A 16 -33.22 -11.73 11.96
C LEU A 16 -32.75 -10.97 10.72
N ALA A 17 -33.66 -10.32 10.00
CA ALA A 17 -33.31 -9.47 8.86
C ALA A 17 -32.46 -8.26 9.29
N ALA A 18 -32.80 -7.60 10.39
CA ALA A 18 -32.04 -6.47 10.92
C ALA A 18 -30.63 -6.87 11.37
N VAL A 19 -30.51 -7.98 12.11
CA VAL A 19 -29.21 -8.53 12.54
C VAL A 19 -28.38 -8.98 11.33
N GLY A 20 -28.99 -9.69 10.37
CA GLY A 20 -28.30 -10.12 9.15
C GLY A 20 -27.79 -8.94 8.32
N LEU A 21 -28.59 -7.88 8.18
CA LEU A 21 -28.18 -6.66 7.50
C LEU A 21 -27.02 -5.96 8.23
N LEU A 22 -27.08 -5.89 9.55
CA LEU A 22 -26.00 -5.31 10.36
C LEU A 22 -24.69 -6.08 10.19
N LEU A 23 -24.73 -7.42 10.29
CA LEU A 23 -23.55 -8.27 10.11
C LEU A 23 -22.97 -8.13 8.70
N TYR A 24 -23.81 -8.06 7.67
CA TYR A 24 -23.37 -7.84 6.29
C TYR A 24 -22.65 -6.49 6.14
N ARG A 25 -23.19 -5.42 6.73
CA ARG A 25 -22.57 -4.08 6.69
C ARG A 25 -21.22 -4.07 7.38
N VAL A 26 -21.12 -4.65 8.58
CA VAL A 26 -19.86 -4.75 9.32
C VAL A 26 -18.83 -5.57 8.53
N ALA A 27 -19.24 -6.69 7.94
CA ALA A 27 -18.34 -7.52 7.14
C ALA A 27 -17.83 -6.80 5.88
N ALA A 28 -18.68 -6.00 5.23
CA ALA A 28 -18.31 -5.21 4.06
C ALA A 28 -17.34 -4.05 4.39
N GLU A 29 -17.36 -3.54 5.63
CA GLU A 29 -16.46 -2.49 6.10
C GLU A 29 -15.06 -2.99 6.51
N LEU A 30 -14.83 -4.31 6.56
CA LEU A 30 -13.53 -4.85 6.95
C LEU A 30 -12.45 -4.59 5.88
N ASP A 31 -12.73 -4.91 4.61
CA ASP A 31 -11.71 -4.81 3.55
C ASP A 31 -11.16 -3.38 3.40
N PRO A 32 -11.99 -2.32 3.37
CA PRO A 32 -11.49 -0.94 3.33
C PRO A 32 -10.59 -0.58 4.52
N ARG A 33 -10.95 -0.98 5.74
CA ARG A 33 -10.16 -0.66 6.95
C ARG A 33 -8.80 -1.33 6.96
N TYR A 34 -8.71 -2.57 6.49
CA TYR A 34 -7.41 -3.23 6.32
C TYR A 34 -6.53 -2.52 5.29
N ARG A 35 -7.14 -2.00 4.23
CA ARG A 35 -6.44 -1.24 3.20
C ARG A 35 -5.96 0.12 3.71
N GLU A 36 -6.78 0.83 4.50
CA GLU A 36 -6.38 2.08 5.16
C GLU A 36 -5.16 1.85 6.09
N SER A 37 -5.19 0.81 6.91
CA SER A 37 -4.07 0.48 7.79
C SER A 37 -2.79 0.10 7.02
N ALA A 38 -2.96 -0.60 5.89
CA ALA A 38 -1.85 -0.94 5.02
C ALA A 38 -1.26 0.29 4.33
N GLU A 39 -2.11 1.18 3.85
CA GLU A 39 -1.73 2.44 3.20
C GLU A 39 -0.89 3.30 4.15
N GLU A 40 -1.32 3.48 5.40
CA GLU A 40 -0.56 4.22 6.42
C GLU A 40 0.85 3.64 6.62
N SER A 41 0.98 2.32 6.72
CA SER A 41 2.30 1.68 6.87
C SER A 41 3.18 1.87 5.63
N LEU A 42 2.56 1.93 4.44
CA LEU A 42 3.26 2.21 3.18
C LEU A 42 3.71 3.68 3.11
N VAL A 43 2.91 4.63 3.62
CA VAL A 43 3.29 6.05 3.75
C VAL A 43 4.57 6.18 4.57
N ASP A 44 4.61 5.58 5.75
CA ASP A 44 5.79 5.62 6.62
C ASP A 44 7.02 4.99 5.96
N THR A 45 6.82 3.83 5.33
CA THR A 45 7.92 3.11 4.66
C THR A 45 8.45 3.90 3.46
N ALA A 46 7.58 4.51 2.66
CA ALA A 46 7.98 5.32 1.51
C ALA A 46 8.75 6.56 1.95
N ASN A 47 8.28 7.28 2.98
CA ASN A 47 8.98 8.44 3.50
C ASN A 47 10.33 8.06 4.13
N LEU A 48 10.40 6.94 4.86
CA LEU A 48 11.67 6.44 5.39
C LEU A 48 12.69 6.17 4.26
N LEU A 49 12.26 5.49 3.19
CA LEU A 49 13.15 5.23 2.06
C LEU A 49 13.52 6.51 1.31
N ALA A 50 12.60 7.46 1.17
CA ALA A 50 12.88 8.76 0.56
C ALA A 50 13.99 9.47 1.33
N THR A 51 13.83 9.62 2.65
CA THR A 51 14.83 10.26 3.50
C THR A 51 16.19 9.56 3.47
N LEU A 52 16.23 8.23 3.33
CA LEU A 52 17.50 7.52 3.16
C LEU A 52 18.18 7.84 1.82
N LEU A 53 17.40 7.95 0.74
CA LEU A 53 17.90 8.32 -0.59
C LEU A 53 18.38 9.78 -0.62
N GLU A 54 17.63 10.69 -0.02
CA GLU A 54 17.96 12.13 0.08
C GLU A 54 19.36 12.39 0.65
N ARG A 55 19.82 11.55 1.60
CA ARG A 55 21.15 11.70 2.21
C ARG A 55 22.31 11.51 1.23
N ARG A 56 22.08 10.82 0.12
CA ARG A 56 23.08 10.53 -0.90
C ARG A 56 22.77 11.18 -2.24
N THR A 57 21.60 11.79 -2.39
CA THR A 57 21.25 12.58 -3.55
C THR A 57 22.19 13.78 -3.68
N TYR A 58 22.67 14.04 -4.89
CA TYR A 58 23.49 15.21 -5.20
C TYR A 58 23.26 15.67 -6.64
N ASN A 59 23.12 16.97 -6.87
CA ASN A 59 22.93 17.58 -8.19
C ASN A 59 21.83 16.88 -9.02
N GLY A 60 20.71 16.53 -8.40
CA GLY A 60 19.60 15.79 -9.03
C GLY A 60 19.88 14.31 -9.35
N ILE A 61 21.05 13.79 -9.01
CA ILE A 61 21.39 12.37 -9.16
C ILE A 61 20.95 11.62 -7.90
N ILE A 62 20.20 10.53 -8.08
CA ILE A 62 19.72 9.66 -7.02
C ILE A 62 20.47 8.31 -7.08
N PRO A 63 21.48 8.07 -6.23
CA PRO A 63 22.16 6.79 -6.18
C PRO A 63 21.25 5.70 -5.59
N THR A 64 21.02 4.62 -6.35
CA THR A 64 20.13 3.50 -5.96
C THR A 64 20.87 2.22 -5.59
N ASP A 65 22.21 2.21 -5.66
CA ASP A 65 23.06 1.02 -5.50
C ASP A 65 22.97 0.38 -4.10
N GLU A 66 22.91 1.20 -3.06
CA GLU A 66 22.76 0.74 -1.68
C GLU A 66 21.34 0.25 -1.40
N LEU A 67 20.33 0.93 -1.97
CA LEU A 67 18.94 0.50 -1.89
C LEU A 67 18.76 -0.86 -2.57
N GLU A 68 19.31 -1.04 -3.77
CA GLU A 68 19.28 -2.30 -4.52
C GLU A 68 19.93 -3.44 -3.70
N ARG A 69 21.11 -3.20 -3.11
CA ARG A 69 21.78 -4.18 -2.23
C ARG A 69 20.92 -4.52 -1.01
N THR A 70 20.34 -3.50 -0.38
CA THR A 70 19.49 -3.66 0.82
C THR A 70 18.25 -4.49 0.52
N LEU A 71 17.54 -4.17 -0.56
CA LEU A 71 16.30 -4.86 -0.93
C LEU A 71 16.54 -6.28 -1.43
N ARG A 72 17.64 -6.55 -2.14
CA ARG A 72 18.05 -7.92 -2.48
C ARG A 72 18.31 -8.75 -1.22
N HIS A 73 18.99 -8.17 -0.23
CA HIS A 73 19.20 -8.85 1.04
C HIS A 73 17.87 -9.06 1.80
N LEU A 74 17.02 -8.02 1.86
CA LEU A 74 15.70 -8.08 2.51
C LEU A 74 14.80 -9.17 1.92
N ALA A 75 14.80 -9.35 0.60
CA ALA A 75 14.02 -10.36 -0.09
C ALA A 75 14.44 -11.80 0.28
N SER A 76 15.69 -12.01 0.69
CA SER A 76 16.21 -13.31 1.15
C SER A 76 16.17 -13.50 2.65
N ARG A 77 15.79 -12.48 3.41
CA ARG A 77 15.76 -12.52 4.87
C ARG A 77 14.51 -13.28 5.35
N PRO A 78 14.66 -14.40 6.07
CA PRO A 78 13.51 -15.09 6.63
C PRO A 78 12.88 -14.24 7.75
N VAL A 79 11.56 -14.19 7.74
CA VAL A 79 10.75 -13.59 8.81
C VAL A 79 10.11 -14.75 9.57
N TYR A 80 10.10 -14.66 10.90
CA TYR A 80 9.42 -15.64 11.75
C TYR A 80 8.44 -14.89 12.65
N ALA A 81 7.42 -14.32 12.04
CA ALA A 81 6.43 -13.51 12.73
C ALA A 81 5.04 -14.14 12.62
N ARG A 82 4.44 -14.45 13.77
CA ARG A 82 3.05 -14.85 13.87
C ARG A 82 2.21 -13.62 14.17
N ILE A 83 1.47 -13.16 13.17
CA ILE A 83 0.61 -11.99 13.24
C ILE A 83 -0.81 -12.51 13.35
N PHE A 84 -1.32 -12.59 14.59
CA PHE A 84 -2.55 -13.31 14.91
C PHE A 84 -2.49 -14.76 14.41
N ASP A 85 -3.39 -15.13 13.50
CA ASP A 85 -3.55 -16.48 12.96
C ASP A 85 -2.73 -16.70 11.67
N ILE A 86 -1.83 -15.76 11.32
CA ILE A 86 -1.08 -15.79 10.05
C ILE A 86 0.42 -15.78 10.31
N GLU A 87 1.12 -16.71 9.67
CA GLU A 87 2.56 -16.79 9.69
C GLU A 87 3.16 -16.01 8.52
N LYS A 88 3.97 -15.00 8.82
CA LYS A 88 4.72 -14.23 7.84
C LYS A 88 6.15 -14.76 7.78
N THR A 89 6.51 -15.30 6.61
CA THR A 89 7.81 -15.96 6.36
C THR A 89 8.80 -15.09 5.57
N ALA A 90 8.31 -14.07 4.87
CA ALA A 90 9.13 -13.19 4.05
C ALA A 90 8.55 -11.76 3.98
N VAL A 91 9.40 -10.80 3.59
CA VAL A 91 8.98 -9.44 3.26
C VAL A 91 8.58 -9.37 1.79
N ASP A 92 7.37 -8.90 1.53
CA ASP A 92 6.69 -8.90 0.24
C ASP A 92 6.41 -7.45 -0.22
N LEU A 93 7.48 -6.66 -0.32
CA LEU A 93 7.41 -5.29 -0.82
C LEU A 93 7.90 -5.23 -2.28
N HIS A 94 7.30 -4.32 -3.04
CA HIS A 94 7.78 -3.90 -4.35
C HIS A 94 8.18 -2.44 -4.26
N VAL A 95 9.48 -2.17 -4.33
CA VAL A 95 10.02 -0.80 -4.30
C VAL A 95 10.54 -0.42 -5.68
N TYR A 96 10.24 0.79 -6.11
CA TYR A 96 10.88 1.40 -7.28
C TYR A 96 11.18 2.88 -7.05
N VAL A 97 12.14 3.41 -7.80
CA VAL A 97 12.56 4.82 -7.76
C VAL A 97 12.43 5.40 -9.16
N THR A 98 11.94 6.63 -9.28
CA THR A 98 11.95 7.38 -10.54
C THR A 98 12.78 8.66 -10.42
N ASP A 99 13.23 9.16 -11.57
CA ASP A 99 13.73 10.53 -11.68
C ASP A 99 12.58 11.55 -11.63
N ARG A 100 12.94 12.84 -11.78
CA ARG A 100 11.99 13.96 -11.78
C ARG A 100 11.01 13.96 -12.95
N ASP A 101 11.36 13.30 -14.05
CA ASP A 101 10.53 13.21 -15.25
C ASP A 101 9.60 11.99 -15.19
N GLY A 102 9.84 11.08 -14.25
CA GLY A 102 9.03 9.88 -14.01
C GLY A 102 9.56 8.64 -14.70
N PHE A 103 10.81 8.61 -15.16
CA PHE A 103 11.45 7.39 -15.65
C PHE A 103 12.01 6.56 -14.49
N VAL A 104 11.81 5.25 -14.53
CA VAL A 104 12.25 4.33 -13.47
C VAL A 104 13.78 4.20 -13.48
N LEU A 105 14.41 4.62 -12.38
CA LEU A 105 15.85 4.47 -12.12
C LEU A 105 16.19 3.13 -11.47
N PHE A 106 15.25 2.57 -10.70
CA PHE A 106 15.43 1.31 -9.99
C PHE A 106 14.07 0.63 -9.79
N ASP A 107 14.06 -0.70 -9.91
CA ASP A 107 12.91 -1.56 -9.58
C ASP A 107 13.43 -2.81 -8.85
N SER A 108 12.92 -3.07 -7.65
CA SER A 108 13.24 -4.26 -6.84
C SER A 108 12.85 -5.60 -7.47
N LYS A 109 11.95 -5.60 -8.45
CA LYS A 109 11.62 -6.78 -9.28
C LYS A 109 12.48 -6.85 -10.54
N GLY A 110 13.24 -5.80 -10.87
CA GLY A 110 14.14 -5.73 -12.01
C GLY A 110 13.45 -5.77 -13.37
N ARG A 111 12.19 -5.35 -13.46
CA ARG A 111 11.37 -5.47 -14.69
C ARG A 111 11.29 -4.16 -15.45
N ASP A 112 11.18 -3.04 -14.73
CA ASP A 112 10.64 -1.82 -15.31
C ASP A 112 11.65 -0.66 -15.44
N VAL A 113 12.96 -0.91 -15.22
CA VAL A 113 14.01 0.13 -15.32
C VAL A 113 14.02 0.77 -16.71
N GLY A 114 14.04 2.11 -16.77
CA GLY A 114 13.95 2.90 -17.99
C GLY A 114 12.52 3.12 -18.51
N THR A 115 11.50 2.50 -17.90
CA THR A 115 10.10 2.70 -18.30
C THR A 115 9.57 4.02 -17.76
N TYR A 116 8.70 4.68 -18.54
CA TYR A 116 8.03 5.91 -18.12
C TYR A 116 6.83 5.61 -17.22
N TYR A 117 6.90 6.04 -15.97
CA TYR A 117 5.85 5.91 -14.97
C TYR A 117 5.13 7.23 -14.63
N GLY A 118 5.50 8.36 -15.23
CA GLY A 118 4.94 9.68 -14.89
C GLY A 118 3.42 9.84 -15.10
N ALA A 119 2.78 8.95 -15.86
CA ALA A 119 1.32 8.94 -16.04
C ALA A 119 0.56 8.26 -14.89
N TRP A 120 1.25 7.48 -14.05
CA TRP A 120 0.59 6.81 -12.95
C TRP A 120 0.29 7.78 -11.80
N ARG A 121 -0.86 7.60 -11.15
CA ARG A 121 -1.36 8.52 -10.13
C ARG A 121 -0.39 8.74 -8.97
N ASP A 122 0.21 7.68 -8.46
CA ASP A 122 1.20 7.77 -7.37
C ASP A 122 2.42 8.58 -7.81
N VAL A 123 2.95 8.33 -9.01
CA VAL A 123 4.12 9.06 -9.52
C VAL A 123 3.80 10.51 -9.85
N HIS A 124 2.72 10.74 -10.60
CA HIS A 124 2.29 12.06 -11.03
C HIS A 124 2.06 13.01 -9.85
N LEU A 125 1.31 12.55 -8.84
CA LEU A 125 0.99 13.37 -7.68
C LEU A 125 2.21 13.58 -6.78
N THR A 126 3.01 12.53 -6.55
CA THR A 126 4.21 12.65 -5.70
C THR A 126 5.23 13.60 -6.30
N LEU A 127 5.47 13.56 -7.61
CA LEU A 127 6.39 14.48 -8.29
C LEU A 127 5.90 15.94 -8.29
N GLN A 128 4.60 16.18 -8.09
CA GLN A 128 4.03 17.51 -7.88
C GLN A 128 4.05 17.95 -6.42
N GLY A 129 4.60 17.14 -5.51
CA GLY A 129 4.60 17.41 -4.07
C GLY A 129 3.28 17.12 -3.36
N ALA A 130 2.34 16.43 -4.02
CA ALA A 130 1.08 16.00 -3.44
C ALA A 130 1.16 14.53 -2.95
N TYR A 131 0.14 14.11 -2.20
CA TYR A 131 0.03 12.72 -1.77
C TYR A 131 -0.29 11.80 -2.96
N GLY A 132 0.65 10.91 -3.30
CA GLY A 132 0.53 9.95 -4.38
C GLY A 132 0.28 8.54 -3.88
N ALA A 133 -0.88 7.98 -4.25
CA ALA A 133 -1.21 6.58 -4.01
C ALA A 133 -2.03 6.00 -5.16
N ARG A 134 -1.86 4.69 -5.42
CA ARG A 134 -2.66 3.95 -6.39
C ARG A 134 -2.89 2.51 -5.93
N THR A 135 -3.96 1.89 -6.41
CA THR A 135 -4.09 0.43 -6.43
C THR A 135 -4.33 0.00 -7.87
N THR A 136 -3.51 -0.92 -8.38
CA THR A 136 -3.60 -1.42 -9.75
C THR A 136 -3.34 -2.92 -9.81
N LEU A 137 -3.92 -3.60 -10.80
CA LEU A 137 -3.64 -5.02 -11.04
C LEU A 137 -2.20 -5.18 -11.54
N ALA A 138 -1.41 -6.04 -10.91
CA ALA A 138 -0.08 -6.39 -11.40
C ALA A 138 -0.13 -7.34 -12.60
N ASN A 139 -1.19 -8.16 -12.69
CA ASN A 139 -1.52 -8.98 -13.85
C ASN A 139 -2.99 -8.70 -14.24
N PRO A 140 -3.26 -8.13 -15.43
CA PRO A 140 -4.62 -7.85 -15.90
C PRO A 140 -5.53 -9.08 -15.93
N ASP A 141 -4.96 -10.28 -16.11
CA ASP A 141 -5.70 -11.54 -16.21
C ASP A 141 -5.97 -12.20 -14.85
N ASP A 142 -5.36 -11.70 -13.76
CA ASP A 142 -5.55 -12.21 -12.41
C ASP A 142 -6.18 -11.12 -11.51
N PRO A 143 -7.47 -11.22 -11.17
CA PRO A 143 -8.16 -10.22 -10.33
C PRO A 143 -7.62 -10.16 -8.90
N THR A 144 -6.87 -11.17 -8.45
CA THR A 144 -6.25 -11.20 -7.11
C THR A 144 -4.88 -10.53 -7.07
N SER A 145 -4.33 -10.17 -8.23
CA SER A 145 -2.99 -9.58 -8.39
C SER A 145 -2.90 -8.09 -8.05
N SER A 146 -3.92 -7.52 -7.40
CA SER A 146 -3.93 -6.09 -7.06
C SER A 146 -2.75 -5.73 -6.15
N VAL A 147 -2.04 -4.66 -6.48
CA VAL A 147 -0.95 -4.09 -5.68
C VAL A 147 -1.28 -2.64 -5.37
N MET A 148 -1.18 -2.28 -4.09
CA MET A 148 -1.29 -0.91 -3.61
C MET A 148 0.09 -0.28 -3.56
N TYR A 149 0.25 0.93 -4.08
CA TYR A 149 1.48 1.72 -4.05
C TYR A 149 1.25 3.06 -3.38
N VAL A 150 2.24 3.49 -2.60
CA VAL A 150 2.34 4.85 -2.05
C VAL A 150 3.69 5.42 -2.43
N GLY A 151 3.70 6.67 -2.91
CA GLY A 151 4.90 7.41 -3.32
C GLY A 151 5.32 8.46 -2.29
N ALA A 152 6.63 8.61 -2.11
CA ALA A 152 7.23 9.71 -1.36
C ALA A 152 8.27 10.44 -2.23
N ALA A 153 8.25 11.77 -2.18
CA ALA A 153 9.15 12.62 -2.96
C ALA A 153 10.56 12.54 -2.38
N ILE A 154 11.57 12.48 -3.26
CA ILE A 154 12.99 12.57 -2.90
C ILE A 154 13.40 14.01 -3.15
N ARG A 155 13.81 14.70 -2.09
CA ARG A 155 14.12 16.12 -2.12
C ARG A 155 15.61 16.39 -2.03
N GLU A 156 16.07 17.41 -2.75
CA GLU A 156 17.41 17.94 -2.61
C GLU A 156 17.36 19.37 -2.08
N ARG A 157 18.24 19.68 -1.12
CA ARG A 157 18.39 21.03 -0.61
C ARG A 157 19.07 21.91 -1.66
N ALA A 158 18.32 22.83 -2.26
CA ALA A 158 18.87 23.76 -3.22
C ALA A 158 19.96 24.65 -2.57
N PRO A 159 21.15 24.78 -3.18
CA PRO A 159 22.18 25.71 -2.72
C PRO A 159 21.64 27.14 -2.72
N GLY A 160 21.55 27.78 -1.55
CA GLY A 160 21.10 29.16 -1.41
C GLY A 160 19.57 29.38 -1.33
N ALA A 161 18.76 28.32 -1.22
CA ALA A 161 17.33 28.49 -0.97
C ALA A 161 17.10 29.10 0.43
N ARG A 162 16.38 30.23 0.47
CA ARG A 162 15.70 30.68 1.69
C ARG A 162 14.83 29.54 2.18
N ILE A 163 14.78 29.34 3.50
CA ILE A 163 13.96 28.35 4.22
C ILE A 163 12.48 28.34 3.78
N GLU A 164 12.03 29.39 3.08
CA GLU A 164 10.67 29.58 2.56
C GLU A 164 10.41 28.95 1.17
N ALA A 165 11.43 28.66 0.35
CA ALA A 165 11.29 27.92 -0.91
C ALA A 165 11.66 26.46 -0.63
N GLY A 166 10.66 25.58 -0.63
CA GLY A 166 10.82 24.16 -0.29
C GLY A 166 11.92 23.45 -1.08
N GLU A 167 12.36 22.31 -0.55
CA GLU A 167 13.40 21.47 -1.17
C GLU A 167 12.93 20.95 -2.55
N ASP A 168 13.81 20.98 -3.56
CA ASP A 168 13.49 20.63 -4.95
C ASP A 168 13.22 19.13 -5.05
N ILE A 169 12.13 18.75 -5.73
CA ILE A 169 11.80 17.35 -5.96
C ILE A 169 12.62 16.86 -7.15
N VAL A 170 13.61 16.02 -6.87
CA VAL A 170 14.53 15.48 -7.89
C VAL A 170 14.14 14.09 -8.38
N GLY A 171 13.13 13.48 -7.74
CA GLY A 171 12.57 12.19 -8.09
C GLY A 171 11.66 11.69 -6.98
N MET A 172 11.37 10.39 -6.98
CA MET A 172 10.50 9.80 -5.97
C MET A 172 10.78 8.30 -5.76
N VAL A 173 10.37 7.78 -4.60
CA VAL A 173 10.37 6.33 -4.29
C VAL A 173 8.95 5.86 -3.99
N ALA A 174 8.56 4.75 -4.60
CA ALA A 174 7.26 4.11 -4.35
C ALA A 174 7.47 2.81 -3.59
N VAL A 175 6.56 2.52 -2.67
CA VAL A 175 6.49 1.23 -1.99
C VAL A 175 5.14 0.60 -2.26
N GLY A 176 5.20 -0.61 -2.81
CA GLY A 176 4.06 -1.41 -3.22
C GLY A 176 3.89 -2.65 -2.34
N LYS A 177 2.64 -3.01 -2.06
CA LYS A 177 2.30 -4.28 -1.38
C LYS A 177 1.12 -4.99 -2.06
N PRO A 178 1.24 -6.31 -2.33
CA PRO A 178 0.13 -7.08 -2.86
C PRO A 178 -1.06 -7.09 -1.88
N ILE A 179 -2.26 -6.80 -2.38
CA ILE A 179 -3.48 -6.83 -1.58
C ILE A 179 -3.81 -8.26 -1.14
N ALA A 180 -3.44 -9.26 -1.94
CA ALA A 180 -3.61 -10.67 -1.59
C ALA A 180 -2.95 -11.04 -0.25
N ALA A 181 -1.93 -10.30 0.20
CA ALA A 181 -1.31 -10.50 1.51
C ALA A 181 -2.28 -10.24 2.69
N PHE A 182 -3.39 -9.52 2.46
CA PHE A 182 -4.41 -9.23 3.46
C PHE A 182 -5.56 -10.24 3.49
N ASN A 183 -5.73 -11.04 2.42
CA ASN A 183 -6.85 -11.98 2.28
C ASN A 183 -7.01 -12.91 3.50
N PRO A 184 -5.94 -13.49 4.06
CA PRO A 184 -6.08 -14.37 5.23
C PRO A 184 -6.61 -13.62 6.47
N PHE A 185 -6.24 -12.35 6.66
CA PHE A 185 -6.71 -11.54 7.79
C PHE A 185 -8.22 -11.25 7.66
N ILE A 186 -8.65 -10.89 6.45
CA ILE A 186 -10.05 -10.63 6.11
C ILE A 186 -10.89 -11.91 6.30
N ALA A 187 -10.39 -13.05 5.80
CA ALA A 187 -11.08 -14.33 5.93
C ALA A 187 -11.28 -14.72 7.41
N ASN A 188 -10.23 -14.58 8.23
CA ASN A 188 -10.29 -14.87 9.66
C ASN A 188 -11.24 -13.93 10.41
N ALA A 189 -11.27 -12.63 10.07
CA ALA A 189 -12.19 -11.67 10.66
C ALA A 189 -13.65 -11.99 10.31
N ARG A 190 -13.95 -12.35 9.05
CA ARG A 190 -15.30 -12.77 8.62
C ARG A 190 -15.75 -14.06 9.31
N ALA A 191 -14.85 -15.03 9.49
CA ALA A 191 -15.16 -16.25 10.20
C ALA A 191 -15.57 -15.99 11.66
N LYS A 192 -14.89 -15.06 12.35
CA LYS A 192 -15.22 -14.67 13.74
C LYS A 192 -16.56 -13.95 13.88
N LEU A 193 -17.05 -13.26 12.83
CA LEU A 193 -18.38 -12.64 12.85
C LEU A 193 -19.54 -13.66 12.74
N LEU A 194 -19.24 -14.86 12.26
CA LEU A 194 -20.22 -15.94 12.07
C LEU A 194 -20.22 -16.95 13.23
N GLN A 195 -19.29 -16.82 14.18
CA GLN A 195 -19.19 -17.62 15.41
C GLN A 195 -20.00 -16.98 16.53
#